data_AF-A0A6P1ZP08-F1
#
_entry.id   AF-A0A6P1ZP08-F1
#
_cell.length_a   1.000
_cell.length_b   1.000
_cell.length_c   1.000
_cell.angle_alpha   90.00
_cell.angle_beta   90.00
_cell.angle_gamma   90.00
#
_symmetry.space_group_name_H-M   'P 1'
#
loop_
_entity.id
_entity.type
_entity.pdbx_description
1 polymer ?
#
loop_
_entity_poly.entity_id
_entity_poly.type
_entity_poly.pdbx_seq_one_letter_code
_entity_poly.pdbx_strand_id
1 'polypeptide(L)' 'MSESIKWTADAEAKLKEIPFFVRPFARKKIEVYAEENSISLITLEIYEDVKKQFN' A
#
# COMPACT_ATOMS: atom_id res chain seq x y z
N MET A 1 5.66 -16.41 11.23
CA MET A 1 4.37 -15.70 11.37
C MET A 1 4.33 -14.71 10.23
N SER A 2 3.44 -14.88 9.26
CA SER A 2 3.25 -13.88 8.20
C SER A 2 2.64 -12.63 8.82
N GLU A 3 3.47 -11.62 9.11
CA GLU A 3 3.00 -10.30 9.53
C GLU A 3 2.08 -9.77 8.42
N SER A 4 0.78 -9.92 8.65
CA SER A 4 -0.23 -9.58 7.68
C SER A 4 -0.39 -8.06 7.75
N ILE A 5 0.30 -7.35 6.87
CA ILE A 5 0.16 -5.90 6.72
C ILE A 5 -1.32 -5.58 6.55
N LYS A 6 -1.88 -4.82 7.49
CA LYS A 6 -3.28 -4.44 7.48
C LYS A 6 -3.48 -3.23 6.60
N TRP A 7 -4.59 -3.18 5.89
CA TRP A 7 -4.96 -2.01 5.10
C TRP A 7 -6.17 -1.34 5.71
N THR A 8 -6.16 -0.01 5.69
CA THR A 8 -7.35 0.79 6.02
C THR A 8 -8.34 0.78 4.86
N ALA A 9 -9.62 0.98 5.18
CA ALA A 9 -10.68 1.04 4.17
C ALA A 9 -10.41 2.11 3.11
N ASP A 10 -9.85 3.26 3.51
CA ASP A 10 -9.48 4.36 2.62
C ASP A 10 -8.34 3.97 1.66
N ALA A 11 -7.28 3.33 2.17
CA ALA A 11 -6.17 2.86 1.34
C ALA A 11 -6.63 1.74 0.37
N GLU A 12 -7.49 0.82 0.82
CA GLU A 12 -8.07 -0.20 -0.05
C GLU A 12 -8.97 0.39 -1.14
N ALA A 13 -9.74 1.44 -0.82
CA ALA A 13 -10.56 2.15 -1.79
C ALA A 13 -9.69 2.78 -2.89
N LYS A 14 -8.58 3.43 -2.52
CA LYS A 14 -7.61 3.95 -3.49
C LYS A 14 -6.96 2.85 -4.33
N LEU A 15 -6.60 1.73 -3.71
CA LEU A 15 -6.07 0.57 -4.41
C LEU A 15 -7.11 -0.07 -5.36
N LYS A 16 -8.41 0.16 -5.16
CA LYS A 16 -9.50 -0.25 -6.09
C LYS A 16 -9.60 0.68 -7.30
N GLU A 17 -9.18 1.94 -7.19
CA GLU A 17 -9.13 2.87 -8.34
C GLU A 17 -8.00 2.50 -9.32
N ILE A 18 -6.94 1.85 -8.82
CA ILE A 18 -5.84 1.34 -9.65
C ILE A 18 -6.33 0.17 -10.52
N PRO A 19 -6.02 0.14 -11.83
CA PRO A 19 -6.35 -0.98 -12.69
C PRO A 19 -5.81 -2.32 -12.17
N PHE A 20 -6.57 -3.41 -12.37
CA PHE A 20 -6.27 -4.71 -11.78
C PHE A 20 -4.88 -5.28 -12.13
N PHE A 21 -4.32 -4.91 -13.28
CA PHE A 21 -3.01 -5.39 -13.74
C PHE A 21 -1.84 -4.69 -13.03
N VAL A 22 -1.99 -3.42 -12.63
CA VAL A 22 -0.98 -2.68 -11.85
C VAL A 22 -1.22 -2.76 -10.34
N ARG A 23 -2.44 -3.10 -9.91
CA ARG A 23 -2.83 -3.28 -8.51
C ARG A 23 -1.88 -4.18 -7.69
N PRO A 24 -1.53 -5.42 -8.10
CA PRO A 24 -0.61 -6.25 -7.33
C PRO A 24 0.80 -5.64 -7.24
N PHE A 25 1.23 -4.90 -8.26
CA PHE A 25 2.50 -4.18 -8.24
C PHE A 25 2.48 -3.02 -7.24
N ALA A 26 1.43 -2.20 -7.28
CA ALA A 26 1.23 -1.10 -6.34
C ALA A 26 1.12 -1.59 -4.89
N ARG A 27 0.31 -2.62 -4.65
CA ARG A 27 0.14 -3.25 -3.33
C ARG A 27 1.47 -3.74 -2.78
N LYS A 28 2.23 -4.50 -3.57
CA LYS A 28 3.52 -5.04 -3.16
C LYS A 28 4.53 -3.94 -2.82
N LYS A 29 4.58 -2.87 -3.60
CA LYS A 29 5.48 -1.73 -3.30
C LYS A 29 5.12 -1.04 -2.00
N ILE A 30 3.83 -0.87 -1.72
CA ILE A 30 3.33 -0.27 -0.49
C ILE A 30 3.60 -1.19 0.71
N GLU A 31 3.43 -2.50 0.55
CA GLU A 31 3.76 -3.49 1.57
C GLU A 31 5.26 -3.50 1.89
N VAL A 32 6.13 -3.45 0.87
CA VAL A 32 7.59 -3.34 1.08
C VAL A 32 7.96 -2.05 1.80
N TYR A 33 7.43 -0.91 1.36
CA TYR A 33 7.69 0.37 2.04
C TYR A 33 7.25 0.31 3.51
N ALA A 34 6.10 -0.28 3.78
CA ALA A 34 5.60 -0.42 5.13
C ALA A 34 6.48 -1.36 5.96
N GLU A 35 6.90 -2.50 5.42
CA GLU A 35 7.84 -3.41 6.09
C GLU A 35 9.17 -2.71 6.43
N GLU A 36 9.75 -1.96 5.49
CA GLU A 36 10.98 -1.19 5.70
C GLU A 36 10.84 -0.10 6.78
N ASN A 37 9.65 0.50 6.89
CA ASN A 37 9.36 1.50 7.91
C ASN A 37 8.77 0.91 9.21
N SER A 38 8.75 -0.42 9.35
CA SER A 38 8.12 -1.11 10.49
C SER A 38 6.65 -0.74 10.72
N ILE A 39 5.93 -0.49 9.63
CA ILE A 39 4.52 -0.13 9.58
C ILE A 39 3.70 -1.39 9.35
N SER A 40 2.88 -1.76 10.33
CA SER A 40 1.96 -2.89 10.19
C SER A 40 0.56 -2.51 9.67
N LEU A 41 0.32 -1.21 9.46
CA LEU A 41 -0.97 -0.65 9.02
C LEU A 41 -0.78 0.37 7.87
N ILE A 42 -1.25 0.02 6.67
CA ILE A 42 -1.30 0.91 5.51
C ILE A 42 -2.48 1.85 5.65
N THR A 43 -2.18 3.10 5.99
CA THR A 43 -3.13 4.21 5.94
C THR A 43 -3.13 4.86 4.56
N LEU A 44 -4.12 5.73 4.31
CA LEU A 44 -4.16 6.56 3.10
C LEU A 44 -2.89 7.40 2.94
N GLU A 45 -2.30 7.86 4.04
CA GLU A 45 -1.06 8.64 4.03
C GLU A 45 0.09 7.83 3.45
N ILE A 46 0.29 6.58 3.92
CA ILE A 46 1.32 5.69 3.39
C ILE A 46 1.08 5.40 1.91
N TYR A 47 -0.16 5.15 1.52
CA TYR A 47 -0.51 4.97 0.11
C TYR A 47 -0.11 6.19 -0.74
N GLU A 48 -0.45 7.40 -0.29
CA GLU A 48 -0.13 8.64 -1.02
C GLU A 48 1.38 8.95 -1.01
N ASP A 49 2.11 8.67 0.08
CA ASP A 49 3.57 8.80 0.15
C ASP A 49 4.27 7.89 -0.85
N VAL A 50 3.90 6.60 -0.88
CA VAL A 50 4.49 5.67 -1.85
C VAL A 50 4.08 6.09 -3.26
N LYS A 51 2.81 6.46 -3.49
CA LYS A 51 2.31 6.95 -4.79
C LYS A 51 3.11 8.15 -5.31
N LYS A 52 3.49 9.10 -4.46
CA LYS A 52 4.36 10.23 -4.84
C LYS A 52 5.73 9.78 -5.34
N GLN A 53 6.27 8.68 -4.83
CA GLN A 53 7.54 8.11 -5.32
C GLN A 53 7.44 7.39 -6.67
N PHE A 54 6.24 7.17 -7.21
CA PHE A 54 6.07 6.60 -8.55
C PHE A 54 6.11 7.64 -9.68
N ASN A 55 6.22 8.93 -9.36
CA ASN A 55 6.19 10.02 -10.33
C ASN A 55 7.55 10.69 -10.52
#